data_AF-A0A6B3EIF0-F1
#
_entry.id   AF-A0A6B3EIF0-F1
#
_cell.length_a   1.000
_cell.length_b   1.000
_cell.length_c   1.000
_cell.angle_alpha   90.00
_cell.angle_beta   90.00
_cell.angle_gamma   90.00
#
_symmetry.space_group_name_H-M   'P 1'
#
loop_
_entity.id
_entity.type
_entity.pdbx_description
1 polymer ?
#
loop_
_entity_poly.entity_id
_entity_poly.type
_entity_poly.pdbx_seq_one_letter_code
_entity_poly.pdbx_strand_id
1 'polypeptide(L)'
;GDENIRDGHDDARQGFETCGVVEFMASHELLTRLTGDPLWADRCEELAFNALPPSLDPSGKAIHYVTSANSVDLDNTPKSDRQFQNSFAMQAYLPGVDQYRCCP
;
A
#
# COMPACT_ATOMS: atom_id res chain seq x y z
N GLY A 1 -4.14 -5.81 -1.62
CA GLY A 1 -5.53 -5.56 -1.25
C GLY A 1 -5.68 -4.09 -0.97
N ASP A 2 -6.77 -3.52 -1.45
CA ASP A 2 -7.26 -2.19 -1.09
C ASP A 2 -7.98 -2.26 0.26
N GLU A 3 -7.24 -2.61 1.32
CA GLU A 3 -7.70 -3.04 2.67
C GLU A 3 -8.27 -4.46 2.75
N ASN A 4 -8.77 -5.02 1.64
CA ASN A 4 -9.40 -6.34 1.64
C ASN A 4 -8.81 -7.27 0.58
N ILE A 5 -8.75 -8.57 0.90
CA ILE A 5 -8.57 -9.62 -0.09
C ILE A 5 -9.95 -9.92 -0.66
N ARG A 6 -10.22 -9.47 -1.88
CA ARG A 6 -11.53 -9.58 -2.54
C ARG A 6 -11.51 -10.67 -3.60
N ASP A 7 -12.48 -11.57 -3.55
CA ASP A 7 -12.63 -12.63 -4.56
C ASP A 7 -12.85 -12.03 -5.95
N GLY A 8 -12.20 -12.59 -6.97
CA GLY A 8 -12.24 -12.09 -8.35
C GLY A 8 -11.56 -10.74 -8.61
N HIS A 9 -10.77 -10.21 -7.66
CA HIS A 9 -10.01 -8.96 -7.80
C HIS A 9 -8.52 -9.25 -7.69
N ASP A 10 -8.02 -10.14 -8.55
CA ASP A 10 -6.63 -10.62 -8.59
C ASP A 10 -5.78 -9.93 -9.68
N ASP A 11 -6.37 -9.01 -10.42
CA ASP A 11 -5.66 -8.24 -11.44
C ASP A 11 -4.89 -7.04 -10.86
N ALA A 12 -4.01 -6.48 -11.69
CA ALA A 12 -3.10 -5.39 -11.34
C ALA A 12 -3.79 -4.12 -10.79
N ARG A 13 -5.09 -3.95 -11.01
CA ARG A 13 -5.87 -2.76 -10.62
C ARG A 13 -6.26 -2.75 -9.14
N GLN A 14 -6.22 -3.90 -8.46
CA GLN A 14 -6.56 -3.98 -7.03
C GLN A 14 -5.55 -3.20 -6.18
N GLY A 15 -4.27 -3.30 -6.53
CA GLY A 15 -3.18 -2.65 -5.82
C GLY A 15 -3.00 -3.12 -4.38
N PHE A 16 -2.16 -2.36 -3.67
CA PHE A 16 -1.77 -2.63 -2.29
C PHE A 16 -1.73 -1.34 -1.49
N GLU A 17 -2.36 -1.37 -0.33
CA GLU A 17 -2.46 -0.21 0.56
C GLU A 17 -1.10 0.11 1.21
N THR A 18 -0.81 1.41 1.37
CA THR A 18 0.40 1.88 2.08
C THR A 18 0.53 1.30 3.48
N CYS A 19 -0.56 1.22 4.25
CA CYS A 19 -0.50 0.63 5.59
C CYS A 19 -0.23 -0.87 5.57
N GLY A 20 -0.84 -1.60 4.62
CA GLY A 20 -0.47 -2.98 4.35
C GLY A 20 1.03 -3.14 4.06
N VAL A 21 1.69 -2.19 3.38
CA VAL A 21 3.15 -2.26 3.16
C VAL A 21 3.92 -2.23 4.48
N VAL A 22 3.69 -1.20 5.30
CA VAL A 22 4.47 -0.98 6.53
C VAL A 22 4.16 -2.01 7.62
N GLU A 23 2.92 -2.48 7.72
CA GLU A 23 2.54 -3.57 8.63
C GLU A 23 3.18 -4.89 8.22
N PHE A 24 3.30 -5.13 6.92
CA PHE A 24 3.93 -6.34 6.42
C PHE A 24 5.46 -6.28 6.60
N MET A 25 6.08 -5.10 6.42
CA MET A 25 7.47 -4.86 6.83
C MET A 25 7.68 -5.16 8.32
N ALA A 26 6.84 -4.58 9.20
CA ALA A 26 6.94 -4.81 10.65
C ALA A 26 6.80 -6.30 11.01
N SER A 27 5.91 -7.03 10.32
CA SER A 27 5.77 -8.48 10.50
C SER A 27 7.05 -9.24 10.13
N HIS A 28 7.69 -8.88 9.01
CA HIS A 28 8.96 -9.48 8.59
C HIS A 28 10.13 -9.13 9.54
N GLU A 29 10.19 -7.90 10.06
CA GLU A 29 11.17 -7.51 11.08
C GLU A 29 11.01 -8.34 12.37
N LEU A 30 9.77 -8.54 12.82
CA LEU A 30 9.47 -9.39 13.98
C LEU A 30 9.88 -10.84 13.73
N LEU A 31 9.55 -11.41 12.57
CA LEU A 31 9.93 -12.78 12.22
C LEU A 31 11.45 -12.95 12.13
N THR A 32 12.16 -11.97 11.57
CA THR A 32 13.63 -11.94 11.55
C THR A 32 14.18 -12.00 12.97
N ARG A 33 13.66 -11.17 13.88
CA ARG A 33 14.10 -11.13 15.28
C ARG A 33 13.79 -12.43 16.05
N LEU A 34 12.63 -13.03 15.81
CA LEU A 34 12.16 -14.20 16.55
C LEU A 34 12.83 -15.49 16.08
N THR A 35 13.07 -15.62 14.78
CA THR A 35 13.54 -16.88 14.18
C THR A 35 15.02 -16.87 13.82
N GLY A 36 15.60 -15.69 13.54
CA GLY A 36 16.95 -15.56 13.01
C GLY A 36 17.10 -16.01 11.55
N ASP A 37 16.01 -16.35 10.86
CA ASP A 37 16.03 -16.75 9.44
C ASP A 37 16.19 -15.50 8.54
N PRO A 38 17.28 -15.40 7.75
CA PRO A 38 17.52 -14.25 6.89
C PRO A 38 16.48 -14.08 5.77
N LEU A 39 15.70 -15.12 5.45
CA LEU A 39 14.61 -15.00 4.48
C LEU A 39 13.66 -13.85 4.83
N TRP A 40 13.37 -13.63 6.12
CA TRP A 40 12.46 -12.56 6.54
C TRP A 40 13.08 -11.17 6.37
N ALA A 41 14.40 -11.04 6.50
CA ALA A 41 15.08 -9.79 6.23
C ALA A 41 15.00 -9.44 4.73
N ASP A 42 15.22 -10.43 3.85
CA ASP A 42 15.09 -10.25 2.39
C ASP A 42 13.67 -9.83 2.00
N ARG A 43 12.63 -10.40 2.63
CA ARG A 43 11.23 -9.99 2.41
C ARG A 43 10.93 -8.58 2.88
N CYS A 44 11.51 -8.17 4.01
CA CYS A 44 11.42 -6.78 4.46
C CYS A 44 12.10 -5.83 3.47
N GLU A 45 13.29 -6.20 2.97
CA GLU A 45 14.02 -5.44 1.95
C GLU A 45 13.19 -5.29 0.67
N GLU A 46 12.56 -6.36 0.19
CA GLU A 46 11.71 -6.36 -1.00
C GLU A 46 10.59 -5.31 -0.89
N LEU A 47 9.91 -5.23 0.26
CA LEU A 47 8.88 -4.23 0.50
C LEU A 47 9.47 -2.82 0.63
N ALA A 48 10.56 -2.67 1.38
CA ALA A 48 11.20 -1.38 1.67
C ALA A 48 11.69 -0.67 0.41
N PHE A 49 12.17 -1.42 -0.59
CA PHE A 49 12.73 -0.84 -1.82
C PHE A 49 11.80 -0.87 -3.02
N ASN A 50 10.76 -1.71 -3.04
CA ASN A 50 9.86 -1.80 -4.20
C ASN A 50 8.44 -1.32 -3.92
N ALA A 51 7.91 -1.50 -2.70
CA ALA A 51 6.52 -1.17 -2.38
C ALA A 51 6.37 0.15 -1.63
N LEU A 52 7.28 0.44 -0.69
CA LEU A 52 7.22 1.67 0.12
C LEU A 52 7.55 2.95 -0.67
N PRO A 53 8.58 3.00 -1.55
CA PRO A 53 8.89 4.23 -2.28
C PRO A 53 7.75 4.73 -3.19
N PRO A 54 7.06 3.88 -3.99
CA PRO A 54 5.94 4.35 -4.81
C PRO A 54 4.68 4.65 -3.98
N SER A 55 4.61 4.24 -2.71
CA SER A 55 3.48 4.56 -1.83
C SER A 55 3.61 5.93 -1.15
N LEU A 56 4.71 6.65 -1.37
CA LEU A 56 5.03 7.96 -0.79
C LEU A 56 5.43 8.96 -1.87
N ASP A 57 5.23 10.26 -1.63
CA ASP A 57 5.85 11.26 -2.49
C ASP A 57 7.39 11.30 -2.24
N PRO A 58 8.20 11.88 -3.15
CA PRO A 58 9.65 11.92 -2.99
C PRO A 58 10.15 12.57 -1.70
N SER A 59 9.34 13.40 -1.04
CA SER A 59 9.67 14.02 0.25
C SER A 59 9.11 13.29 1.47
N GLY A 60 8.33 12.22 1.28
CA GLY A 60 7.73 11.42 2.36
C GLY A 60 6.69 12.16 3.20
N LYS A 61 6.01 13.16 2.63
CA LYS A 61 5.02 14.03 3.30
C LYS A 61 3.57 13.78 2.85
N ALA A 62 3.38 13.13 1.71
CA ALA A 62 2.11 12.67 1.19
C ALA A 62 2.19 11.17 0.94
N ILE A 63 1.05 10.51 1.10
CA ILE A 63 0.91 9.07 0.90
C ILE A 63 0.02 8.82 -0.32
N HIS A 64 0.27 7.71 -0.99
CA HIS A 64 -0.56 7.19 -2.07
C HIS A 64 -1.31 5.98 -1.54
N TYR A 65 -2.59 6.18 -1.18
CA TYR A 65 -3.32 5.24 -0.33
C TYR A 65 -3.24 3.79 -0.85
N VAL A 66 -3.53 3.56 -2.13
CA VAL A 66 -3.33 2.29 -2.83
C VAL A 66 -2.38 2.45 -4.01
N THR A 67 -1.29 1.67 -4.00
CA THR A 67 -0.38 1.56 -5.15
C THR A 67 -0.76 0.35 -6.02
N SER A 68 -1.15 0.59 -7.26
CA SER A 68 -1.47 -0.44 -8.26
C SER A 68 -0.32 -0.65 -9.24
N ALA A 69 -0.16 -1.87 -9.74
CA ALA A 69 0.87 -2.15 -10.76
C ALA A 69 0.50 -1.46 -12.08
N ASN A 70 1.46 -0.75 -12.68
CA ASN A 70 1.29 -0.02 -13.94
C ASN A 70 0.14 1.01 -13.93
N SER A 71 -0.15 1.67 -12.79
CA SER A 71 -1.14 2.74 -12.79
C SER A 71 -0.66 3.96 -13.57
N VAL A 72 -1.52 4.48 -14.44
CA VAL A 72 -1.26 5.64 -15.30
C VAL A 72 -2.04 6.89 -14.89
N ASP A 73 -2.98 6.74 -13.95
CA ASP A 73 -3.89 7.81 -13.52
C ASP A 73 -3.93 7.86 -11.98
N LEU A 74 -3.63 9.03 -11.43
CA LEU A 74 -3.45 9.28 -9.99
C LEU A 74 -4.25 10.51 -9.55
N ASP A 75 -5.46 10.65 -10.10
CA ASP A 75 -6.35 11.77 -9.80
C ASP A 75 -6.98 11.68 -8.39
N ASN A 76 -7.48 12.83 -7.93
CA ASN A 76 -8.28 12.91 -6.71
C ASN A 76 -9.77 12.67 -6.99
N THR A 77 -10.06 11.59 -7.73
CA THR A 77 -11.43 11.17 -8.06
C THR A 77 -11.71 9.76 -7.54
N PRO A 78 -12.80 9.53 -6.79
CA PRO A 78 -13.25 8.18 -6.47
C PRO A 78 -13.49 7.34 -7.72
N LYS A 79 -12.98 6.10 -7.74
CA LYS A 79 -13.17 5.18 -8.88
C LYS A 79 -14.46 4.38 -8.71
N SER A 80 -15.33 4.39 -9.71
CA SER A 80 -16.70 3.83 -9.65
C SER A 80 -16.85 2.42 -10.21
N ASP A 81 -15.88 1.92 -10.99
CA ASP A 81 -15.97 0.64 -11.71
C ASP A 81 -15.56 -0.57 -10.85
N ARG A 82 -15.91 -0.51 -9.56
CA ARG A 82 -15.59 -1.52 -8.53
C ARG A 82 -14.10 -1.83 -8.39
N GLN A 83 -13.25 -0.95 -8.93
CA GLN A 83 -11.80 -1.08 -8.82
C GLN A 83 -11.39 -1.14 -7.35
N PHE A 84 -12.02 -0.32 -6.50
CA PHE A 84 -11.81 -0.33 -5.06
C PHE A 84 -13.12 -0.45 -4.27
N GLN A 85 -13.02 -0.93 -3.03
CA GLN A 85 -14.14 -1.07 -2.12
C GLN A 85 -14.56 0.24 -1.45
N ASN A 86 -13.60 1.13 -1.18
CA ASN A 86 -13.89 2.40 -0.52
C ASN A 86 -14.37 3.47 -1.51
N SER A 87 -15.10 4.45 -0.99
CA SER A 87 -15.77 5.50 -1.76
C SER A 87 -14.95 6.79 -1.94
N PHE A 88 -13.73 6.85 -1.40
CA PHE A 88 -12.83 7.99 -1.56
C PHE A 88 -11.81 7.74 -2.68
N ALA A 89 -11.11 8.79 -3.10
CA ALA A 89 -10.06 8.68 -4.12
C ALA A 89 -8.86 7.93 -3.54
N MET A 90 -8.72 6.63 -3.81
CA MET A 90 -7.63 5.80 -3.25
C MET A 90 -6.30 5.89 -4.02
N GLN A 91 -6.28 6.51 -5.20
CA GLN A 91 -5.07 6.64 -6.04
C GLN A 91 -4.41 8.03 -5.98
N ALA A 92 -4.93 8.95 -5.16
CA ALA A 92 -4.34 10.27 -5.05
C ALA A 92 -3.13 10.28 -4.11
N TYR A 93 -2.21 11.22 -4.32
CA TYR A 93 -1.24 11.60 -3.31
C TYR A 93 -1.83 12.69 -2.43
N LEU A 94 -2.05 12.39 -1.16
CA LEU A 94 -2.56 13.36 -0.19
C LEU A 94 -1.78 13.27 1.13
N PRO A 95 -1.66 14.38 1.88
CA PRO A 95 -1.13 14.32 3.23
C PRO A 95 -1.94 13.33 4.10
N GLY A 96 -1.24 12.44 4.80
CA GLY A 96 -1.85 11.39 5.64
C GLY A 96 -2.58 11.88 6.91
N VAL A 97 -2.87 13.18 7.01
CA VAL A 97 -3.36 13.82 8.24
C VAL A 97 -4.88 14.01 8.24
N ASP A 98 -5.45 14.32 7.06
CA ASP A 98 -6.86 14.72 6.92
C ASP A 98 -7.71 13.67 6.21
N GLN A 99 -7.32 13.27 4.99
CA GLN A 99 -8.12 12.39 4.13
C GLN A 99 -7.78 10.90 4.28
N TYR A 100 -6.53 10.59 4.62
CA TYR A 100 -6.00 9.23 4.63
C TYR A 100 -5.54 8.83 6.03
N ARG A 101 -6.42 8.99 7.03
CA ARG A 101 -6.21 8.33 8.32
C ARG A 101 -6.26 6.83 8.07
N CYS A 102 -5.09 6.23 8.04
CA CYS A 102 -4.95 4.79 8.04
C CYS A 102 -5.34 4.24 9.42
N CYS A 103 -6.32 3.33 9.41
CA CYS A 103 -6.94 2.60 10.51
C CYS A 103 -7.57 3.47 11.64
N PRO A 104 -8.84 3.26 12.02
CA PRO A 104 -9.45 3.93 13.17
C PRO A 104 -8.82 3.55 14.53
#